data_AF-A0A924W741-F1
#
_entry.id   AF-A0A924W741-F1
#
_cell.length_a   1.000
_cell.length_b   1.000
_cell.length_c   1.000
_cell.angle_alpha   90.00
_cell.angle_beta   90.00
_cell.angle_gamma   90.00
#
_symmetry.space_group_name_H-M   'P 1'
#
loop_
_entity.id
_entity.type
_entity.pdbx_description
1 polymer ?
#
loop_
_entity_poly.entity_id
_entity_poly.type
_entity_poly.pdbx_seq_one_letter_code
_entity_poly.pdbx_strand_id
1 'polypeptide(L)' 'MPEQTIQQPFSNLQLELLSLYARNISDEELLQIRDMLARFFADRATKRANEVWKEKGLDAEEILKKHRRTPYRRVST' A
#
# COMPACT_ATOMS: atom_id res chain seq x y z
N MET A 1 15.54 17.38 -39.21
CA MET A 1 15.04 16.07 -38.74
C MET A 1 14.61 16.25 -37.31
N PRO A 2 13.34 16.00 -36.93
CA PRO A 2 12.95 16.08 -35.52
C PRO A 2 13.57 14.90 -34.76
N GLU A 3 14.25 15.18 -33.64
CA GLU A 3 14.70 14.14 -32.71
C GLU A 3 13.46 13.41 -32.14
N GLN A 4 13.36 12.13 -32.44
CA GLN A 4 12.36 11.27 -31.82
C GLN A 4 12.81 10.98 -30.40
N THR A 5 12.21 11.65 -29.42
CA THR A 5 12.40 11.32 -28.01
C THR A 5 11.80 9.94 -27.77
N ILE A 6 12.66 8.92 -27.63
CA ILE A 6 12.23 7.60 -27.17
C ILE A 6 11.73 7.80 -25.74
N GLN A 7 10.41 7.83 -25.57
CA GLN A 7 9.81 7.84 -24.24
C GLN A 7 10.16 6.52 -23.58
N GLN A 8 10.97 6.55 -22.52
CA GLN A 8 11.26 5.34 -21.76
C GLN A 8 9.95 4.84 -21.14
N PRO A 9 9.40 3.70 -21.60
CA PRO A 9 8.06 3.29 -21.18
C PRO A 9 8.05 2.73 -19.75
N PHE A 10 9.23 2.49 -19.19
CA PHE A 10 9.40 1.90 -17.87
C PHE A 10 9.83 2.93 -16.84
N SER A 11 9.30 2.79 -15.63
CA SER A 11 9.81 3.50 -14.47
C SER A 11 11.21 3.00 -14.10
N ASN A 12 11.95 3.81 -13.35
CA ASN A 12 13.24 3.42 -12.79
C ASN A 12 13.18 2.09 -12.03
N LEU A 13 12.14 1.88 -11.21
CA LEU A 13 11.95 0.62 -10.48
C LEU A 13 11.74 -0.56 -11.43
N GLN A 14 10.96 -0.37 -12.50
CA GLN A 14 10.74 -1.43 -13.50
C GLN A 14 12.04 -1.81 -14.22
N LEU A 15 12.88 -0.83 -14.58
CA LEU A 15 14.18 -1.08 -15.23
C LEU A 15 15.17 -1.82 -14.30
N GLU A 16 15.20 -1.47 -13.02
CA GLU A 16 16.02 -2.16 -12.02
C GLU A 16 15.56 -3.61 -11.81
N LEU A 17 14.24 -3.84 -11.72
CA LEU A 17 13.69 -5.19 -11.61
C LEU A 17 14.02 -6.03 -12.85
N LEU A 18 13.89 -5.47 -14.06
CA LEU A 18 14.28 -6.15 -15.30
C LEU A 18 15.78 -6.52 -15.31
N SER A 19 16.65 -5.61 -14.86
CA SER A 19 18.10 -5.85 -14.76
C SER A 19 18.45 -6.92 -13.73
N LEU A 20 17.68 -7.02 -12.65
CA LEU A 20 17.82 -8.04 -11.62
C LEU A 20 17.36 -9.42 -12.13
N TYR A 21 16.25 -9.49 -12.85
CA TYR A 21 15.71 -10.74 -13.42
C TYR A 21 16.53 -11.29 -14.58
N ALA A 22 17.29 -10.44 -15.29
CA ALA A 22 18.23 -10.88 -16.32
C ALA A 22 19.30 -11.87 -15.79
N ARG A 23 19.46 -11.97 -14.47
CA ARG A 23 20.40 -12.89 -13.80
C ARG A 23 19.84 -14.29 -13.51
N ASN A 24 18.67 -14.63 -14.06
CA ASN A 24 18.04 -15.95 -13.98
C ASN A 24 17.79 -16.41 -12.53
N ILE A 25 17.05 -15.59 -11.78
CA ILE A 25 16.63 -15.91 -10.41
C ILE A 25 15.57 -17.02 -10.41
N SER A 26 15.50 -17.77 -9.31
CA SER A 26 14.46 -18.77 -9.10
C SER A 26 13.11 -18.14 -8.76
N ASP A 27 12.02 -18.88 -8.98
CA ASP A 27 10.66 -18.44 -8.60
C ASP A 27 10.52 -18.17 -7.10
N GLU A 28 11.27 -18.91 -6.27
CA GLU A 28 11.31 -18.72 -4.82
C GLU A 28 11.94 -17.37 -4.45
N GLU A 29 13.07 -17.01 -5.09
CA GLU A 29 13.69 -15.69 -4.89
C GLU A 29 12.78 -14.56 -5.39
N LEU A 30 12.10 -14.76 -6.52
CA LEU A 30 11.11 -13.81 -7.03
C LEU A 30 9.98 -13.57 -6.02
N LEU A 31 9.47 -14.64 -5.40
CA LEU A 31 8.46 -14.57 -4.37
C LEU A 31 8.95 -13.78 -3.14
N GLN A 32 10.19 -14.03 -2.70
CA GLN A 32 10.77 -13.32 -1.57
C GLN A 32 10.95 -11.82 -1.85
N ILE A 33 11.36 -11.44 -3.07
CA ILE A 33 11.44 -10.04 -3.49
C ILE A 33 10.05 -9.38 -3.48
N ARG A 34 9.03 -10.08 -4.00
CA ARG A 34 7.65 -9.59 -3.96
C ARG A 34 7.18 -9.34 -2.54
N ASP A 35 7.45 -10.27 -1.63
CA ASP A 35 7.05 -10.15 -0.23
C ASP A 35 7.80 -9.01 0.48
N MET A 36 9.09 -8.81 0.18
CA MET A 36 9.86 -7.67 0.69
C MET A 36 9.26 -6.34 0.24
N LEU A 37 8.88 -6.21 -1.04
CA LEU A 37 8.23 -5.01 -1.56
C LEU A 37 6.85 -4.79 -0.91
N ALA A 38 6.06 -5.86 -0.76
CA ALA A 38 4.75 -5.78 -0.12
C ALA A 38 4.85 -5.28 1.33
N ARG A 39 5.81 -5.80 2.10
CA ARG A 39 6.11 -5.34 3.46
C ARG A 39 6.52 -3.88 3.49
N PHE A 40 7.42 -3.45 2.60
CA PHE A 40 7.84 -2.06 2.52
C PHE A 40 6.65 -1.09 2.30
N PHE A 41 5.75 -1.42 1.39
CA PHE A 41 4.57 -0.60 1.14
C PHE A 41 3.56 -0.63 2.29
N ALA A 42 3.35 -1.80 2.90
CA ALA A 42 2.48 -1.95 4.06
C ALA A 42 2.98 -1.12 5.25
N ASP A 43 4.27 -1.19 5.58
CA ASP A 43 4.86 -0.42 6.66
C ASP A 43 4.75 1.08 6.41
N ARG A 44 5.00 1.51 5.17
CA ARG A 44 4.85 2.92 4.78
C ARG A 44 3.41 3.39 4.88
N ALA A 45 2.45 2.56 4.49
CA ALA A 45 1.02 2.86 4.58
C ALA A 45 0.58 2.96 6.05
N THR A 46 0.97 2.01 6.89
CA THR A 46 0.68 2.02 8.33
C THR A 46 1.27 3.22 9.03
N LYS A 47 2.53 3.59 8.73
CA LYS A 47 3.15 4.80 9.30
C LYS A 47 2.36 6.06 8.97
N ARG A 48 1.97 6.24 7.71
CA ARG A 48 1.14 7.37 7.29
C ARG A 48 -0.23 7.36 7.92
N ALA A 49 -0.86 6.18 8.03
CA ALA A 49 -2.16 6.06 8.70
C ALA A 49 -2.04 6.51 10.17
N ASN A 50 -0.97 6.11 10.86
CA ASN A 50 -0.69 6.53 12.23
C ASN A 50 -0.43 8.03 12.35
N GLU A 51 0.29 8.65 11.41
CA GLU A 51 0.50 10.10 11.36
C GLU A 51 -0.84 10.84 11.24
N VAL A 52 -1.66 10.47 10.25
CA VAL A 52 -3.00 11.06 10.04
C VAL A 52 -3.90 10.83 11.26
N TRP A 53 -3.80 9.67 11.91
CA TRP A 53 -4.55 9.34 13.12
C TRP A 53 -4.20 10.28 14.27
N LYS A 54 -2.90 10.56 14.47
CA LYS A 54 -2.40 11.51 15.48
C LYS A 54 -2.78 12.95 15.15
N GLU A 55 -2.61 13.39 13.91
CA GLU A 55 -2.96 14.75 13.47
C GLU A 55 -4.44 15.05 13.70
N LYS A 56 -5.30 14.06 13.48
CA LYS A 56 -6.75 14.19 13.71
C LYS A 56 -7.17 14.02 15.17
N GLY A 57 -6.23 13.80 16.08
CA GLY A 57 -6.51 13.55 17.50
C GLY A 57 -7.45 12.37 17.71
N LEU A 58 -7.40 11.36 16.85
CA LEU A 58 -8.27 10.20 16.96
C LEU A 58 -7.82 9.35 18.15
N ASP A 59 -8.74 9.04 19.04
CA ASP A 59 -8.53 8.11 20.14
C ASP A 59 -9.39 6.87 19.92
N ALA A 60 -8.75 5.71 19.93
CA ALA A 60 -9.40 4.43 19.75
C ALA A 60 -10.43 4.16 20.85
N GLU A 61 -10.13 4.54 22.11
CA GLU A 61 -11.06 4.34 23.21
C GLU A 61 -12.32 5.19 23.04
N GLU A 62 -12.17 6.47 22.68
CA GLU A 62 -13.30 7.36 22.42
C GLU A 62 -14.15 6.92 21.21
N ILE A 63 -13.52 6.38 20.17
CA ILE A 63 -14.25 5.83 19.03
C ILE A 63 -15.03 4.58 19.43
N LEU A 64 -14.46 3.70 20.26
CA LEU A 64 -15.13 2.48 20.73
C LEU A 64 -16.30 2.79 21.68
N LYS A 65 -16.17 3.81 22.55
CA LYS A 65 -17.25 4.29 23.43
C LYS A 65 -18.41 4.93 22.65
N LYS A 66 -18.12 5.52 21.49
CA LYS A 66 -19.15 6.04 20.57
C LYS A 66 -19.86 4.86 19.91
N HIS A 67 -20.81 4.28 20.62
CA HIS A 67 -21.76 3.28 20.14
C HIS A 67 -22.68 3.87 19.06
N ARG A 68 -22.14 4.18 17.88
CA ARG A 68 -22.90 4.47 16.66
C ARG A 68 -23.46 3.15 16.11
N ARG A 69 -24.26 2.47 16.92
CA ARG A 69 -25.05 1.33 16.46
C ARG A 69 -26.14 1.87 15.54
N THR A 70 -26.46 1.11 14.51
CA THR A 70 -27.67 1.37 13.72
C THR A 70 -28.89 1.32 14.65
N PRO A 71 -29.83 2.28 14.57
CA PRO A 71 -31.03 2.25 15.39
C PRO A 71 -31.79 0.94 15.14
N TYR A 72 -32.18 0.25 16.21
CA TYR A 72 -32.93 -0.99 16.09
C TYR A 72 -34.31 -0.69 15.47
N ARG A 73 -34.60 -1.32 14.33
CA ARG A 73 -35.92 -1.25 13.71
C ARG A 73 -36.89 -2.01 14.61
N ARG A 74 -37.65 -1.30 15.45
CA ARG A 74 -38.77 -1.92 16.15
C ARG A 74 -39.76 -2.40 15.09
N VAL A 75 -39.95 -3.71 15.00
CA VAL A 75 -41.05 -4.29 14.22
C VAL A 75 -42.31 -4.01 15.03
N SER A 76 -43.17 -3.13 14.53
CA SER A 76 -44.48 -2.86 15.11
C SER A 76 -45.32 -4.13 14.98
N THR A 77 -45.69 -4.73 16.11
CA THR A 77 -46.78 -5.72 16.19
C THR A 77 -48.10 -4.98 16.32
#